data_AF-A0A957K9R1-F1
#
_entry.id   AF-A0A957K9R1-F1
#
_cell.length_a   1.000
_cell.length_b   1.000
_cell.length_c   1.000
_cell.angle_alpha   90.00
_cell.angle_beta   90.00
_cell.angle_gamma   90.00
#
_symmetry.space_group_name_H-M   'P 1'
#
loop_
_entity.id
_entity.type
_entity.pdbx_description
1 polymer ?
#
loop_
_entity_poly.entity_id
_entity_poly.type
_entity_poly.pdbx_seq_one_letter_code
_entity_poly.pdbx_strand_id
1 'polypeptide(L)' 'MSELTHDEIREILPDYALSLLDQSERAQVVAHLAGCPSCRAELADYTTVVDKLPLAAPIVDPSP' A
#
# COMPACT_ATOMS: atom_id res chain seq x y z
N MET A 1 -14.24 6.20 15.77
CA MET A 1 -13.59 5.60 14.58
C MET A 1 -13.32 4.17 14.94
N SER A 2 -13.92 3.23 14.23
CA SER A 2 -13.71 1.79 14.48
C SER A 2 -12.35 1.38 13.95
N GLU A 3 -11.66 0.50 14.66
CA GLU A 3 -10.42 -0.12 14.19
C GLU A 3 -10.72 -1.05 13.01
N LEU A 4 -9.91 -0.97 11.96
CA LEU A 4 -10.01 -1.87 10.81
C LEU A 4 -9.63 -3.31 11.19
N THR A 5 -10.44 -4.25 10.73
CA THR A 5 -10.23 -5.68 10.86
C THR A 5 -9.08 -6.17 9.97
N HIS A 6 -8.60 -7.40 10.19
CA HIS A 6 -7.58 -8.01 9.33
C HIS A 6 -8.01 -8.04 7.85
N ASP A 7 -9.27 -8.38 7.57
CA ASP A 7 -9.78 -8.48 6.21
C ASP A 7 -9.90 -7.11 5.56
N GLU A 8 -10.40 -6.11 6.27
CA GLU A 8 -10.43 -4.72 5.79
C GLU A 8 -9.01 -4.17 5.54
N ILE A 9 -8.05 -4.51 6.39
CA ILE A 9 -6.63 -4.15 6.17
C ILE A 9 -6.14 -4.76 4.85
N ARG A 10 -6.40 -6.05 4.60
CA ARG A 10 -6.00 -6.73 3.36
C ARG A 10 -6.60 -6.05 2.12
N GLU A 11 -7.85 -5.61 2.20
CA GLU A 11 -8.52 -4.91 1.10
C GLU A 11 -7.87 -3.57 0.76
N ILE A 12 -7.35 -2.83 1.75
CA ILE A 12 -6.72 -1.51 1.55
C ILE A 12 -5.19 -1.56 1.40
N LEU A 13 -4.56 -2.73 1.48
CA LEU A 13 -3.10 -2.88 1.26
C LEU A 13 -2.62 -2.37 -0.11
N PRO A 14 -3.34 -2.55 -1.24
CA PRO A 14 -2.95 -1.98 -2.53
C PRO A 14 -2.88 -0.45 -2.48
N ASP A 15 -3.85 0.19 -1.82
CA ASP A 15 -3.91 1.65 -1.67
C ASP A 15 -2.80 2.16 -0.76
N TYR A 16 -2.45 1.40 0.28
CA TYR A 16 -1.27 1.67 1.10
C TYR A 16 0.01 1.61 0.25
N ALA A 17 0.17 0.58 -0.59
CA ALA A 17 1.33 0.42 -1.46
C ALA A 17 1.45 1.56 -2.49
N LEU A 18 0.33 2.09 -2.97
CA LEU A 18 0.26 3.24 -3.88
C LEU A 18 0.30 4.60 -3.17
N SER A 19 0.42 4.63 -1.83
CA SER A 19 0.40 5.86 -1.02
C SER A 19 -0.88 6.71 -1.19
N LEU A 20 -2.03 6.05 -1.33
CA LEU A 20 -3.33 6.69 -1.54
C LEU A 20 -4.14 6.90 -0.25
N LEU A 21 -3.77 6.20 0.83
CA LEU A 21 -4.49 6.25 2.10
C LEU A 21 -4.33 7.58 2.83
N ASP A 22 -5.36 7.93 3.59
CA ASP A 22 -5.29 9.06 4.51
C ASP A 22 -4.41 8.73 5.75
N GLN A 23 -4.18 9.73 6.59
CA GLN A 23 -3.33 9.57 7.78
C GLN A 23 -3.88 8.55 8.79
N SER A 24 -5.20 8.47 8.93
CA SER A 24 -5.88 7.57 9.87
C SER A 24 -5.80 6.13 9.40
N GLU A 25 -6.13 5.86 8.14
CA GLU A 25 -6.05 4.55 7.51
C GLU A 25 -4.60 4.04 7.50
N ARG A 26 -3.66 4.90 7.11
CA ARG A 26 -2.23 4.57 7.12
C ARG A 26 -1.76 4.16 8.52
N ALA A 27 -2.16 4.87 9.57
CA ALA A 27 -1.77 4.55 10.94
C ALA A 27 -2.27 3.16 11.36
N GLN A 28 -3.50 2.81 10.98
CA GLN A 28 -4.09 1.50 11.27
C GLN A 28 -3.37 0.36 10.52
N VAL A 29 -3.05 0.56 9.24
CA VAL A 29 -2.24 -0.40 8.47
C VAL A 29 -0.86 -0.60 9.09
N VAL A 30 -0.17 0.48 9.47
CA VAL A 30 1.15 0.38 10.11
C VAL A 30 1.07 -0.38 11.44
N ALA A 31 0.06 -0.10 12.26
CA ALA A 31 -0.14 -0.81 13.52
C ALA A 31 -0.38 -2.32 13.29
N HIS A 32 -1.20 -2.68 12.30
CA HIS A 32 -1.47 -4.08 11.95
C HIS A 32 -0.21 -4.79 11.42
N LEU A 33 0.54 -4.13 10.53
CA LEU A 33 1.77 -4.66 9.93
C LEU A 33 2.87 -4.93 10.95
N ALA A 34 2.85 -4.31 12.13
CA ALA A 34 3.78 -4.64 13.21
C ALA A 34 3.56 -6.08 13.73
N GLY A 35 2.31 -6.52 13.83
CA GLY A 35 1.94 -7.82 14.39
C GLY A 35 1.69 -8.94 13.36
N CYS A 36 1.36 -8.60 12.11
CA CYS A 36 0.85 -9.56 11.15
C CYS A 36 1.84 -9.93 10.01
N PRO A 37 2.45 -11.13 10.03
CA PRO A 37 3.37 -11.55 8.97
C PRO A 37 2.69 -11.81 7.62
N SER A 38 1.43 -12.25 7.58
CA SER A 38 0.73 -12.51 6.32
C SER A 38 0.44 -11.21 5.55
N CYS A 39 -0.02 -10.15 6.24
CA CYS A 39 -0.22 -8.84 5.62
C CYS A 39 1.11 -8.20 5.17
N ARG A 40 2.22 -8.45 5.87
CA ARG A 40 3.55 -8.00 5.40
C ARG A 40 3.99 -8.71 4.13
N ALA A 41 3.73 -10.02 4.02
CA ALA A 41 4.04 -10.78 2.81
C ALA A 41 3.21 -10.29 1.61
N GLU A 42 1.90 -10.09 1.82
CA GLU A 42 1.01 -9.57 0.78
C GLU A 42 1.35 -8.13 0.37
N LEU A 43 1.72 -7.27 1.34
CA LEU A 43 2.23 -5.94 1.02
C LEU A 43 3.48 -6.01 0.13
N ALA A 44 4.41 -6.94 0.40
CA ALA A 44 5.60 -7.10 -0.43
C ALA A 44 5.27 -7.55 -1.86
N ASP A 45 4.24 -8.38 -2.04
CA ASP A 45 3.73 -8.75 -3.36
C ASP A 45 3.18 -7.52 -4.11
N TYR A 46 2.39 -6.69 -3.45
CA TYR A 46 1.89 -5.43 -4.04
C TYR A 46 3.02 -4.45 -4.35
N THR A 47 3.97 -4.24 -3.44
CA THR A 47 5.14 -3.37 -3.67
C THR A 47 5.93 -3.83 -4.90
N THR A 48 6.11 -5.14 -5.07
CA THR A 48 6.79 -5.69 -6.26
C THR A 48 6.07 -5.35 -7.57
N VAL A 49 4.73 -5.28 -7.56
CA VAL A 49 3.95 -4.86 -8.73
C VAL A 49 4.06 -3.34 -8.93
N VAL A 50 3.89 -2.56 -7.85
CA VAL A 50 3.98 -1.10 -7.87
C VAL A 50 5.32 -0.63 -8.42
N ASP A 51 6.43 -1.26 -8.01
CA ASP A 51 7.78 -0.92 -8.49
C ASP A 51 7.95 -1.11 -10.01
N LYS A 52 7.14 -1.98 -10.62
CA LYS A 52 7.17 -2.25 -12.08
C LYS A 52 6.26 -1.32 -12.87
N LEU A 53 5.25 -0.71 -12.26
CA LEU A 53 4.30 0.16 -12.98
C LEU A 53 4.99 1.31 -13.73
N PRO A 54 5.98 2.03 -13.16
CA PRO A 54 6.68 3.10 -13.87
C PRO A 54 7.38 2.63 -15.15
N LEU A 55 7.78 1.36 -15.23
CA LEU A 55 8.45 0.80 -16.41
C LEU A 55 7.52 0.69 -17.63
N ALA A 56 6.20 0.71 -17.41
CA ALA A 56 5.20 0.69 -18.48
C ALA A 56 4.79 2.10 -18.94
N ALA A 57 5.18 3.15 -18.20
CA ALA A 57 4.84 4.52 -18.54
C ALA A 57 5.72 5.04 -19.70
N PRO A 58 5.18 5.91 -20.59
CA PRO A 58 6.01 6.60 -21.56
C PRO A 58 7.01 7.54 -20.87
N ILE A 59 8.23 7.62 -21.39
CA ILE A 59 9.22 8.60 -20.94
C ILE A 59 8.81 9.98 -21.47
N VAL A 60 8.68 10.96 -20.57
CA VAL A 60 8.30 12.33 -20.88
C VAL A 60 9.33 13.27 -20.26
N ASP A 61 9.84 14.22 -21.05
CA ASP A 61 10.75 15.26 -20.55
C ASP A 61 10.00 16.21 -19.58
N PRO A 62 10.64 16.68 -18.49
CA PRO A 62 10.01 17.64 -17.59
C PRO A 62 9.72 18.97 -18.29
N SER A 63 8.66 19.66 -17.86
CA SER A 63 8.38 21.03 -18.29
C SER A 63 9.55 21.96 -17.93
N PRO A 64 9.86 22.98 -18.77
CA PRO A 64 10.79 24.05 -18.41
C PRO A 64 10.37 24.78 -17.13
#